data_AF-A0A7Y0HSD7-F1
#
_entry.id   AF-A0A7Y0HSD7-F1
#
_cell.length_a   1.000
_cell.length_b   1.000
_cell.length_c   1.000
_cell.angle_alpha   90.00
_cell.angle_beta   90.00
_cell.angle_gamma   90.00
#
_symmetry.space_group_name_H-M   'P 1'
#
loop_
_entity.id
_entity.type
_entity.pdbx_description
1 polymer ?
#
loop_
_entity_poly.entity_id
_entity_poly.type
_entity_poly.pdbx_seq_one_letter_code
_entity_poly.pdbx_strand_id
1 'polypeptide(L)'
;MCDVNIVEENGRVVLTAPYCEDANAEYRKLNGRWDAGEKVWRFDARDSERVKALASRFFGWEEPDVAGPKVTIRVHAKQFKTFDGIVLANRELACRPDWDSPVRLADNVVVVEGAFADRSGRSIIGRVDDDVVLEVRDLPYGALRLLDEGSYDLVEPADRLSLLRGERERLLKRLAEIDRLLGETENAA
;
A
#
# COMPACT_ATOMS: atom_id res chain seq x y z
N MET A 1 -7.56 -8.54 0.83
CA MET A 1 -6.48 -7.91 0.01
C MET A 1 -5.18 -8.59 0.35
N CYS A 2 -4.33 -8.91 -0.63
CA CYS A 2 -2.97 -9.36 -0.35
C CYS A 2 -2.09 -8.12 -0.23
N ASP A 3 -1.66 -7.77 0.98
CA ASP A 3 -0.77 -6.63 1.21
C ASP A 3 0.70 -7.04 1.06
N VAL A 4 1.61 -6.06 1.06
CA VAL A 4 3.02 -6.32 0.80
C VAL A 4 3.69 -7.03 1.97
N ASN A 5 4.34 -8.15 1.67
CA ASN A 5 5.16 -8.90 2.62
C ASN A 5 6.52 -9.25 1.99
N ILE A 6 7.60 -9.06 2.75
CA ILE A 6 8.96 -9.39 2.33
C ILE A 6 9.55 -10.34 3.35
N VAL A 7 10.01 -11.50 2.90
CA VAL A 7 10.64 -12.52 3.74
C VAL A 7 11.95 -12.96 3.11
N GLU A 8 12.98 -13.17 3.95
CA GLU A 8 14.25 -13.73 3.52
C GLU A 8 14.32 -15.21 3.89
N GLU A 9 14.38 -16.09 2.89
CA GLU A 9 14.37 -17.54 3.06
C GLU A 9 15.33 -18.21 2.08
N ASN A 10 16.13 -19.17 2.55
CA ASN A 10 17.01 -20.00 1.72
C ASN A 10 17.93 -19.20 0.78
N GLY A 11 18.47 -18.06 1.25
CA GLY A 11 19.33 -17.19 0.45
C GLY A 11 18.60 -16.42 -0.66
N ARG A 12 17.28 -16.28 -0.54
CA ARG A 12 16.44 -15.52 -1.46
C ARG A 12 15.57 -14.53 -0.71
N VAL A 13 15.22 -13.45 -1.39
CA VAL A 13 14.17 -12.53 -0.94
C VAL A 13 12.87 -12.92 -1.65
N VAL A 14 11.82 -13.13 -0.87
CA VAL A 14 10.48 -13.48 -1.34
C VAL A 14 9.56 -12.30 -1.06
N LEU A 15 8.97 -11.76 -2.13
CA LEU A 15 8.05 -10.63 -2.09
C LEU A 15 6.65 -11.08 -2.49
N THR A 16 5.69 -10.83 -1.60
CA THR A 16 4.26 -10.85 -1.91
C THR A 16 3.80 -9.40 -2.06
N ALA A 17 3.06 -9.06 -3.10
CA ALA A 17 2.57 -7.70 -3.33
C ALA A 17 1.29 -7.70 -4.18
N PRO A 18 0.46 -6.65 -4.08
CA PRO A 18 -0.62 -6.40 -5.04
C PRO A 18 -0.08 -6.30 -6.48
N TYR A 19 -0.94 -6.60 -7.45
CA TYR A 19 -0.57 -6.42 -8.85
C TYR A 19 -0.39 -4.93 -9.18
N CYS A 20 0.78 -4.57 -9.67
CA CYS A 20 1.09 -3.26 -10.23
C CYS A 20 1.99 -3.45 -11.44
N GLU A 21 1.56 -2.99 -12.62
CA GLU A 21 2.30 -3.20 -13.87
C GLU A 21 3.69 -2.57 -13.83
N ASP A 22 3.78 -1.33 -13.35
CA ASP A 22 5.04 -0.59 -13.22
C ASP A 22 6.00 -1.26 -12.23
N ALA A 23 5.49 -1.69 -11.07
CA ALA A 23 6.31 -2.42 -10.10
C ALA A 23 6.83 -3.74 -10.68
N ASN A 24 5.96 -4.48 -11.38
CA ASN A 24 6.33 -5.72 -12.06
C ASN A 24 7.39 -5.51 -13.14
N ALA A 25 7.40 -4.36 -13.83
CA ALA A 25 8.45 -4.01 -14.77
C ALA A 25 9.79 -3.80 -14.06
N GLU A 26 9.81 -3.11 -12.92
CA GLU A 26 11.01 -2.90 -12.11
C GLU A 26 11.54 -4.21 -11.48
N TYR A 27 10.65 -5.10 -11.03
CA TYR A 27 11.06 -6.42 -10.51
C TYR A 27 11.83 -7.24 -11.55
N ARG A 28 11.39 -7.20 -12.81
CA ARG A 28 12.09 -7.89 -13.90
C ARG A 28 13.46 -7.28 -14.18
N LYS A 29 13.63 -5.97 -14.02
CA LYS A 29 14.95 -5.30 -14.15
C LYS A 29 15.94 -5.76 -13.07
N LEU A 30 15.45 -6.08 -11.88
CA LEU A 30 16.23 -6.72 -10.80
C LEU A 30 16.38 -8.24 -10.97
N ASN A 31 16.12 -8.79 -12.17
CA ASN A 31 16.13 -10.23 -12.45
C ASN A 31 15.21 -11.05 -11.53
N GLY A 32 14.15 -10.40 -11.00
CA GLY A 32 13.12 -11.05 -10.22
C GLY A 32 12.38 -12.11 -11.03
N ARG A 33 12.03 -13.22 -10.38
CA ARG A 33 11.29 -14.32 -10.98
C ARG A 33 9.91 -14.45 -10.34
N TRP A 34 8.88 -14.40 -11.16
CA TRP A 34 7.52 -14.68 -10.73
C TRP A 34 7.33 -16.19 -10.53
N ASP A 35 6.87 -16.56 -9.33
CA ASP A 35 6.44 -17.90 -8.97
C ASP A 35 4.91 -17.92 -8.94
N ALA A 36 4.30 -18.46 -10.00
CA ALA A 36 2.85 -18.46 -10.15
C ALA A 36 2.13 -19.41 -9.17
N GLY A 37 2.81 -20.43 -8.65
CA GLY A 37 2.24 -21.39 -7.71
C GLY A 37 1.99 -20.74 -6.35
N GLU A 38 3.01 -20.05 -5.85
CA GLU A 38 2.96 -19.33 -4.56
C GLU A 38 2.46 -17.89 -4.70
N LYS A 39 2.33 -17.39 -5.93
CA LYS A 39 1.98 -15.99 -6.26
C LYS A 39 2.93 -14.97 -5.62
N VAL A 40 4.23 -15.25 -5.71
CA VAL A 40 5.29 -14.39 -5.16
C VAL A 40 6.36 -14.06 -6.19
N TRP A 41 7.06 -12.95 -5.97
CA TRP A 41 8.30 -12.64 -6.65
C TRP A 41 9.50 -13.15 -5.84
N ARG A 42 10.48 -13.76 -6.50
CA ARG A 42 11.71 -14.25 -5.88
C ARG A 42 12.92 -13.52 -6.45
N PHE A 43 13.80 -13.08 -5.56
CA PHE A 43 15.04 -12.36 -5.86
C PHE A 43 16.23 -13.00 -5.15
N ASP A 44 17.44 -12.66 -5.58
CA ASP A 44 18.67 -12.99 -4.86
C ASP A 44 18.72 -12.20 -3.53
N ALA A 45 19.23 -12.82 -2.46
CA ALA A 45 19.33 -12.15 -1.16
C ALA A 45 20.13 -10.83 -1.20
N ARG A 46 21.11 -10.72 -2.11
CA ARG A 46 21.92 -9.49 -2.27
C ARG A 46 21.10 -8.30 -2.76
N ASP A 47 19.93 -8.52 -3.32
CA ASP A 47 19.04 -7.46 -3.80
C ASP A 47 17.98 -7.06 -2.76
N SER A 48 18.04 -7.57 -1.52
CA SER A 48 17.04 -7.31 -0.46
C SER A 48 16.71 -5.81 -0.31
N GLU A 49 17.72 -4.97 -0.16
CA GLU A 49 17.52 -3.52 0.01
C GLU A 49 16.88 -2.85 -1.21
N ARG A 50 17.17 -3.33 -2.42
CA ARG A 50 16.53 -2.83 -3.65
C ARG A 50 15.07 -3.25 -3.72
N VAL A 51 14.76 -4.47 -3.31
CA VAL A 51 13.37 -4.98 -3.24
C VAL A 51 12.56 -4.18 -2.22
N LYS A 52 13.10 -3.94 -1.03
CA LYS A 52 12.49 -3.09 0.01
C LYS A 52 12.23 -1.67 -0.50
N ALA A 53 13.19 -1.07 -1.21
CA ALA A 53 13.04 0.26 -1.80
C ALA A 53 11.91 0.30 -2.85
N LEU A 54 11.79 -0.71 -3.71
CA LEU A 54 10.69 -0.80 -4.67
C LEU A 54 9.34 -0.98 -3.96
N ALA A 55 9.26 -1.84 -2.95
CA ALA A 55 8.06 -2.03 -2.15
C ALA A 55 7.61 -0.72 -1.48
N SER A 56 8.55 0.04 -0.90
CA SER A 56 8.25 1.34 -0.31
C SER A 56 7.76 2.33 -1.35
N ARG A 57 8.43 2.41 -2.51
CA ARG A 57 8.08 3.34 -3.59
C ARG A 57 6.69 3.10 -4.18
N PHE A 58 6.34 1.84 -4.45
CA PHE A 58 5.09 1.53 -5.14
C PHE A 58 3.91 1.31 -4.21
N PHE A 59 4.13 0.86 -2.98
CA PHE A 59 3.05 0.47 -2.08
C PHE A 59 3.10 1.17 -0.72
N GLY A 60 4.10 2.03 -0.49
CA GLY A 60 4.31 2.67 0.80
C GLY A 60 4.66 1.65 1.89
N TRP A 61 5.26 0.52 1.50
CA TRP A 61 5.71 -0.50 2.44
C TRP A 61 6.82 0.02 3.35
N GLU A 62 6.79 -0.45 4.59
CA GLU A 62 7.73 -0.12 5.67
C GLU A 62 8.09 -1.42 6.41
N GLU A 63 9.30 -1.50 6.95
CA GLU A 63 9.84 -2.74 7.52
C GLU A 63 9.08 -3.16 8.80
N PRO A 64 8.76 -4.45 9.01
CA PRO A 64 7.90 -4.90 10.11
C PRO A 64 8.47 -4.72 11.53
N ASP A 65 9.79 -4.80 11.73
CA ASP A 65 10.40 -4.50 13.04
C ASP A 65 10.39 -2.99 13.36
N VAL A 66 9.98 -2.19 12.37
CA VAL A 66 9.62 -0.77 12.46
C VAL A 66 8.15 -0.63 12.01
N ALA A 67 7.31 -1.68 12.18
CA ALA A 67 5.99 -1.78 11.56
C ALA A 67 5.26 -0.46 11.75
N GLY A 68 5.19 0.29 10.65
CA GLY A 68 4.49 1.56 10.62
C GLY A 68 3.07 1.27 11.11
N PRO A 69 2.53 2.13 11.99
CA PRO A 69 1.18 1.94 12.49
C PRO A 69 0.22 1.78 11.30
N LYS A 70 -0.68 0.80 11.37
CA LYS A 70 -1.74 0.68 10.37
C LYS A 70 -2.80 1.74 10.65
N VAL A 71 -3.40 2.28 9.59
CA VAL A 71 -4.44 3.30 9.68
C VAL A 71 -5.75 2.82 9.07
N THR A 72 -6.82 3.46 9.53
CA THR A 72 -8.11 3.41 8.87
C THR A 72 -8.39 4.77 8.22
N ILE A 73 -8.72 4.76 6.94
CA ILE A 73 -9.10 5.95 6.20
C ILE A 73 -10.48 5.79 5.57
N ARG A 74 -11.11 6.92 5.25
CA ARG A 74 -12.29 6.99 4.38
C ARG A 74 -11.92 7.68 3.08
N VAL A 75 -12.42 7.14 1.98
CA VAL A 75 -12.24 7.69 0.63
C VAL A 75 -13.57 7.73 -0.08
N HIS A 76 -13.78 8.78 -0.87
CA HIS A 76 -14.97 8.94 -1.69
C HIS A 76 -14.76 8.26 -3.03
N ALA A 77 -15.60 7.27 -3.36
CA ALA A 77 -15.51 6.53 -4.61
C ALA A 77 -15.49 7.46 -5.83
N LYS A 78 -16.30 8.54 -5.81
CA LYS A 78 -16.39 9.49 -6.95
C LYS A 78 -15.07 10.15 -7.34
N GLN A 79 -14.05 10.12 -6.47
CA GLN A 79 -12.72 10.67 -6.76
C GLN A 79 -11.93 9.78 -7.75
N PHE A 80 -12.33 8.53 -7.92
CA PHE A 80 -11.62 7.54 -8.74
C PHE A 80 -12.23 7.39 -10.13
N LYS A 81 -11.41 6.98 -11.08
CA LYS A 81 -11.89 6.58 -12.42
C LYS A 81 -12.72 5.30 -12.29
N THR A 82 -13.89 5.28 -12.92
CA THR A 82 -14.94 4.33 -12.57
C THR A 82 -14.90 3.03 -13.37
N PHE A 83 -14.09 2.92 -14.42
CA PHE A 83 -14.17 1.79 -15.36
C PHE A 83 -13.22 0.63 -15.04
N ASP A 84 -12.14 0.87 -14.29
CA ASP A 84 -11.06 -0.10 -14.05
C ASP A 84 -10.99 -0.58 -12.59
N GLY A 85 -12.03 -0.30 -11.79
CA GLY A 85 -12.01 -0.48 -10.35
C GLY A 85 -11.51 0.75 -9.60
N ILE A 86 -11.61 0.72 -8.27
CA ILE A 86 -11.04 1.72 -7.38
C ILE A 86 -9.70 1.18 -6.90
N VAL A 87 -8.62 1.88 -7.25
CA VAL A 87 -7.25 1.55 -6.86
C VAL A 87 -6.69 2.70 -6.03
N LEU A 88 -6.13 2.36 -4.87
CA LEU A 88 -5.54 3.30 -3.92
C LEU A 88 -4.14 2.82 -3.53
N ALA A 89 -3.10 3.64 -3.71
CA ALA A 89 -1.71 3.25 -3.42
C ALA A 89 -1.34 1.87 -4.01
N ASN A 90 -1.71 1.65 -5.27
CA ASN A 90 -1.56 0.39 -6.03
C ASN A 90 -2.25 -0.84 -5.41
N ARG A 91 -3.26 -0.64 -4.55
CA ARG A 91 -4.13 -1.69 -4.02
C ARG A 91 -5.53 -1.54 -4.60
N GLU A 92 -6.05 -2.60 -5.20
CA GLU A 92 -7.44 -2.65 -5.64
C GLU A 92 -8.35 -2.74 -4.41
N LEU A 93 -9.15 -1.68 -4.18
CA LEU A 93 -10.12 -1.60 -3.09
C LEU A 93 -11.46 -2.21 -3.51
N ALA A 94 -11.85 -1.97 -4.76
CA ALA A 94 -13.10 -2.45 -5.33
C ALA A 94 -12.95 -2.71 -6.82
N CYS A 95 -13.55 -3.80 -7.31
CA CYS A 95 -13.59 -4.10 -8.73
C CYS A 95 -14.95 -4.65 -9.15
N ARG A 96 -15.27 -4.50 -10.44
CA ARG A 96 -16.39 -5.19 -11.07
C ARG A 96 -15.81 -6.19 -12.08
N PRO A 97 -15.80 -7.50 -11.76
CA PRO A 97 -15.16 -8.50 -12.62
C PRO A 97 -15.80 -8.66 -13.98
N ASP A 98 -17.11 -8.41 -14.08
CA ASP A 98 -17.86 -8.54 -15.33
C ASP A 98 -19.08 -7.59 -15.36
N TRP A 99 -19.61 -7.34 -16.55
CA TRP A 99 -20.68 -6.37 -16.83
C TRP A 99 -21.93 -6.55 -15.96
N ASP A 100 -22.24 -7.80 -15.62
CA ASP A 100 -23.42 -8.22 -14.85
C ASP A 100 -23.10 -8.65 -13.42
N SER A 101 -21.82 -8.63 -13.03
CA SER A 101 -21.40 -9.05 -11.69
C SER A 101 -21.52 -7.89 -10.70
N PRO A 102 -21.90 -8.15 -9.43
CA PRO A 102 -21.85 -7.13 -8.39
C PRO A 102 -20.41 -6.65 -8.15
N VAL A 103 -20.26 -5.43 -7.61
CA VAL A 103 -18.97 -4.91 -7.17
C VAL A 103 -18.44 -5.77 -6.04
N ARG A 104 -17.18 -6.22 -6.16
CA ARG A 104 -16.46 -6.93 -5.11
C ARG A 104 -15.53 -5.95 -4.39
N LEU A 105 -15.55 -6.02 -3.07
CA LEU A 105 -14.64 -5.27 -2.21
C LEU A 105 -13.46 -6.15 -1.80
N ALA A 106 -12.32 -5.51 -1.57
CA ALA A 106 -11.24 -6.13 -0.84
C ALA A 106 -11.65 -6.46 0.61
N ASP A 107 -11.12 -7.54 1.18
CA ASP A 107 -11.50 -8.06 2.52
C ASP A 107 -11.48 -7.02 3.66
N ASN A 108 -10.59 -6.02 3.58
CA ASN A 108 -10.39 -4.97 4.58
C ASN A 108 -11.09 -3.64 4.21
N VAL A 109 -11.99 -3.65 3.23
CA VAL A 109 -12.72 -2.48 2.75
C VAL A 109 -14.21 -2.68 2.99
N VAL A 110 -14.88 -1.67 3.55
CA VAL A 110 -16.33 -1.66 3.76
C VAL A 110 -16.95 -0.38 3.21
N VAL A 111 -18.21 -0.47 2.79
CA VAL A 111 -19.01 0.72 2.48
C VAL A 111 -19.61 1.24 3.78
N VAL A 112 -19.36 2.50 4.09
CA VAL A 112 -19.93 3.17 5.29
C VAL A 112 -21.06 4.13 4.94
N GLU A 113 -21.07 4.68 3.73
CA GLU A 113 -22.13 5.53 3.21
C GLU A 113 -22.36 5.26 1.71
N GLY A 114 -23.62 5.34 1.28
CA GLY A 114 -24.03 5.03 -0.10
C GLY A 114 -24.09 3.54 -0.39
N ALA A 115 -24.22 3.18 -1.67
CA ALA A 115 -24.19 1.80 -2.15
C ALA A 115 -23.78 1.76 -3.62
N PHE A 116 -23.04 0.72 -4.01
CA PHE A 116 -22.80 0.47 -5.43
C PHE A 116 -24.08 -0.08 -6.10
N ALA A 117 -24.36 0.40 -7.31
CA ALA A 117 -25.46 -0.14 -8.09
C ALA A 117 -25.22 -1.61 -8.45
N ASP A 118 -26.24 -2.46 -8.36
CA ASP A 118 -26.14 -3.86 -8.79
C ASP A 118 -25.79 -3.97 -10.28
N ARG A 119 -26.31 -3.03 -11.09
CA ARG A 119 -26.10 -2.97 -12.55
C ARG A 119 -25.75 -1.55 -12.99
N SER A 120 -24.60 -1.42 -13.65
CA SER A 120 -24.12 -0.12 -14.16
C SER A 120 -23.18 -0.24 -15.37
N GLY A 121 -23.28 -1.35 -16.11
CA GLY A 121 -22.33 -1.66 -17.17
C GLY A 121 -20.91 -1.76 -16.62
N ARG A 122 -19.93 -1.17 -17.33
CA ARG A 122 -18.52 -1.18 -16.89
C ARG A 122 -18.18 -0.16 -15.79
N SER A 123 -19.06 0.79 -15.49
CA SER A 123 -18.80 1.77 -14.42
C SER A 123 -19.04 1.12 -13.07
N ILE A 124 -18.07 1.12 -12.16
CA ILE A 124 -18.26 0.58 -10.82
C ILE A 124 -19.11 1.52 -9.94
N ILE A 125 -19.05 2.84 -10.18
CA ILE A 125 -19.69 3.87 -9.34
C ILE A 125 -21.17 4.06 -9.68
N GLY A 126 -21.71 3.35 -10.67
CA GLY A 126 -23.13 3.52 -11.01
C GLY A 126 -23.41 4.86 -11.69
N ARG A 127 -24.40 5.59 -11.17
CA ARG A 127 -24.77 6.94 -11.62
C ARG A 127 -23.88 7.98 -10.95
N VAL A 128 -23.54 9.03 -11.70
CA VAL A 128 -22.58 10.08 -11.32
C VAL A 128 -22.95 10.83 -10.02
N ASP A 129 -24.25 10.87 -9.67
CA ASP A 129 -24.74 11.68 -8.55
C ASP A 129 -24.72 10.94 -7.19
N ASP A 130 -24.60 9.61 -7.19
CA ASP A 130 -24.53 8.83 -5.95
C ASP A 130 -23.07 8.65 -5.54
N ASP A 131 -22.70 9.17 -4.38
CA ASP A 131 -21.37 8.96 -3.80
C ASP A 131 -21.38 7.72 -2.90
N VAL A 132 -20.26 6.99 -2.90
CA VAL A 132 -20.05 5.82 -2.05
C VAL A 132 -18.79 6.06 -1.25
N VAL A 133 -18.91 6.07 0.07
CA VAL A 133 -17.76 6.24 0.97
C VAL A 133 -17.25 4.88 1.40
N LEU A 134 -15.98 4.63 1.08
CA LEU A 134 -15.27 3.41 1.44
C LEU A 134 -14.39 3.66 2.65
N GLU A 135 -14.54 2.83 3.68
CA GLU A 135 -13.61 2.75 4.79
C GLU A 135 -12.58 1.65 4.51
N VAL A 136 -11.32 2.03 4.44
CA VAL A 136 -10.17 1.14 4.18
C VAL A 136 -9.43 0.94 5.49
N ARG A 137 -9.45 -0.29 6.00
CA ARG A 137 -8.82 -0.67 7.27
C ARG A 137 -7.45 -1.25 7.04
N ASP A 138 -6.64 -1.25 8.09
CA ASP A 138 -5.34 -1.92 8.13
C ASP A 138 -4.35 -1.45 7.05
N LEU A 139 -4.49 -0.21 6.56
CA LEU A 139 -3.62 0.34 5.54
C LEU A 139 -2.25 0.72 6.15
N PRO A 140 -1.12 0.31 5.58
CA PRO A 140 0.19 0.76 6.07
C PRO A 140 0.31 2.28 6.02
N TYR A 141 0.76 2.93 7.09
CA TYR A 141 0.89 4.40 7.14
C TYR A 141 1.73 4.96 5.99
N GLY A 142 2.83 4.29 5.63
CA GLY A 142 3.65 4.69 4.47
C GLY A 142 2.88 4.78 3.14
N ALA A 143 1.75 4.07 2.99
CA ALA A 143 0.89 4.16 1.81
C ALA A 143 0.21 5.53 1.68
N LEU A 144 -0.02 6.25 2.78
CA LEU A 144 -0.58 7.60 2.76
C LEU A 144 0.33 8.60 2.02
N ARG A 145 1.65 8.34 1.99
CA ARG A 145 2.61 9.19 1.26
C ARG A 145 2.45 9.11 -0.26
N LEU A 146 1.73 8.10 -0.75
CA LEU A 146 1.40 7.92 -2.17
C LEU A 146 0.07 8.57 -2.55
N LEU A 147 -0.63 9.17 -1.59
CA LEU A 147 -1.94 9.78 -1.78
C LEU A 147 -1.82 11.29 -1.76
N ASP A 148 -2.67 11.96 -2.54
CA ASP A 148 -2.76 13.40 -2.54
C ASP A 148 -3.41 13.90 -1.24
N GLU A 149 -2.94 15.04 -0.71
CA GLU A 149 -3.57 15.67 0.45
C GLU A 149 -5.06 15.98 0.16
N GLY A 150 -5.94 15.59 1.09
CA GLY A 150 -7.39 15.77 0.94
C GLY A 150 -8.11 14.71 0.11
N SER A 151 -7.40 13.70 -0.40
CA SER A 151 -8.03 12.53 -1.07
C SER A 151 -8.62 11.51 -0.07
N TYR A 152 -8.39 11.69 1.22
CA TYR A 152 -8.87 10.78 2.27
C TYR A 152 -9.11 11.51 3.60
N ASP A 153 -9.99 10.93 4.41
CA ASP A 153 -10.21 11.31 5.80
C ASP A 153 -9.68 10.23 6.74
N LEU A 154 -8.90 10.60 7.75
CA LEU A 154 -8.48 9.66 8.79
C LEU A 154 -9.62 9.38 9.77
N VAL A 155 -9.91 8.10 10.00
CA VAL A 155 -10.93 7.67 10.97
C VAL A 155 -10.24 7.55 12.33
N GLU A 156 -10.60 8.46 13.25
CA GLU A 156 -10.15 8.64 14.64
C GLU A 156 -8.89 9.50 14.96
N PRO A 157 -8.98 10.35 16.02
CA PRO A 157 -7.86 11.13 16.56
C PRO A 157 -6.95 10.38 17.55
N ALA A 158 -7.39 9.24 18.12
CA ALA A 158 -6.55 8.38 18.97
C ALA A 158 -5.43 7.72 18.17
N ASP A 159 -5.76 7.31 16.94
CA ASP A 159 -4.78 6.88 15.95
C ASP A 159 -3.84 8.03 15.62
N ARG A 160 -4.32 9.24 15.31
CA ARG A 160 -3.43 10.37 14.98
C ARG A 160 -2.31 10.64 15.99
N LEU A 161 -2.58 10.58 17.30
CA LEU A 161 -1.55 10.73 18.33
C LEU A 161 -0.60 9.51 18.41
N SER A 162 -1.12 8.30 18.23
CA SER A 162 -0.31 7.08 18.14
C SER A 162 0.58 7.08 16.88
N LEU A 163 0.04 7.54 15.75
CA LEU A 163 0.73 7.75 14.47
C LEU A 163 1.86 8.75 14.62
N LEU A 164 1.58 9.92 15.21
CA LEU A 164 2.61 10.94 15.46
C LEU A 164 3.69 10.44 16.42
N ARG A 165 3.34 9.59 17.40
CA ARG A 165 4.31 8.96 18.30
C ARG A 165 5.18 7.94 17.58
N GLY A 166 4.59 7.09 16.73
CA GLY A 166 5.32 6.13 15.90
C GLY A 166 6.26 6.82 14.91
N GLU A 167 5.77 7.86 14.22
CA GLU A 167 6.59 8.65 13.29
C GLU A 167 7.74 9.36 14.03
N ARG A 168 7.46 9.94 15.22
CA ARG A 168 8.50 10.54 16.07
C ARG A 168 9.57 9.51 16.46
N GLU A 169 9.17 8.31 16.86
CA GLU A 169 10.12 7.27 17.26
C GLU A 169 10.99 6.81 16.08
N ARG A 170 10.39 6.64 14.90
CA ARG A 170 11.13 6.35 13.66
C ARG A 170 12.14 7.45 13.34
N LEU A 171 11.73 8.72 13.38
CA LEU A 171 12.60 9.85 13.09
C LEU A 171 13.76 9.92 14.09
N LEU A 172 13.51 9.64 15.37
CA LEU A 172 14.55 9.58 16.39
C LEU A 172 15.56 8.45 16.15
N LYS A 173 15.10 7.25 15.76
CA LYS A 173 16.01 6.15 15.39
C LYS A 173 16.88 6.53 14.20
N ARG A 174 16.29 7.14 13.17
CA ARG A 174 17.03 7.59 11.99
C ARG A 174 18.04 8.70 12.30
N LEU A 175 17.68 9.66 13.16
CA LEU A 175 18.59 10.70 13.63
C LEU A 175 19.78 10.08 14.39
N ALA A 176 19.53 9.13 15.29
CA ALA A 176 20.60 8.46 16.04
C ALA A 176 21.57 7.67 15.13
N GLU A 177 21.07 7.10 14.05
CA GLU A 177 21.90 6.45 13.02
C GLU A 177 22.75 7.49 12.25
N ILE A 178 22.13 8.61 11.83
CA ILE A 178 22.82 9.70 11.13
C ILE A 178 23.93 10.30 12.02
N ASP A 179 23.62 10.58 13.28
CA ASP A 179 24.59 11.14 14.24
C ASP A 179 25.79 10.21 14.45
N ARG A 180 25.56 8.88 14.46
CA ARG A 180 26.64 7.89 14.55
C ARG A 180 27.54 7.94 13.32
N LEU A 181 26.96 7.94 12.12
CA LEU A 181 27.72 7.97 10.85
C LEU A 181 28.51 9.27 10.69
N LEU A 182 27.94 10.40 11.10
CA LEU A 182 28.63 11.69 11.09
C LEU A 182 29.80 11.69 12.08
N GLY A 183 29.61 11.19 13.31
CA GLY A 183 30.68 11.10 14.31
C GLY A 183 31.82 10.17 13.91
N GLU A 184 31.53 9.07 13.20
CA GLU A 184 32.57 8.18 12.64
C GLU A 184 33.35 8.87 11.52
N THR A 185 32.68 9.68 10.69
CA THR A 185 33.31 10.43 9.60
C THR A 185 34.18 11.57 10.11
N GLU A 186 33.71 12.30 11.13
CA GLU A 186 34.42 13.43 11.74
C GLU A 186 35.64 12.98 12.57
N ASN A 187 35.61 11.80 13.18
CA ASN A 187 36.77 11.24 13.91
C ASN A 187 37.80 10.55 12.97
N ALA A 188 37.42 10.28 11.72
CA ALA A 188 38.30 9.70 10.71
C ALA A 188 39.02 10.75 9.83
N ALA A 189 38.69 12.04 10.00
CA ALA A 189 39.30 13.18 9.32
C ALA A 189 40.33 13.89 10.23
#